data_AF-A0AAV4D7F4-F1
#
_entry.id   AF-A0AAV4D7F4-F1
#
_cell.length_a   1.000
_cell.length_b   1.000
_cell.length_c   1.000
_cell.angle_alpha   90.00
_cell.angle_beta   90.00
_cell.angle_gamma   90.00
#
_symmetry.space_group_name_H-M   'P 1'
#
loop_
_entity.id
_entity.type
_entity.pdbx_description
1 polymer ?
#
loop_
_entity_poly.entity_id
_entity_poly.type
_entity_poly.pdbx_seq_one_letter_code
_entity_poly.pdbx_strand_id
1 'polypeptide(L)'
;MALGDVFLTLVLHELTETLHNATLAGYEYSVEDSPEGIIFFLGGYSEKIKVVARDSIHAMQTLQIDEESFTAVVSHLKQVYMDSLLNPFECARAVRYSLMEAKDPSILERFEQLDYLAFPKLLDYIAEFYRTLFVEAMVTGNLSLKDATDIGEMLKKLVKKPLAEKDFPKPCVLELPPGEYKCLVPAINKEDTNSCVVHYFQQGPGTFLSTCLNDTLVALMTEPLFNILRTKHQLGYSVFCQTSDLHGISGFMIVVESQANKFSMNHIDELMNSFLVDFEKMLEKLPAEKLNSVIENQRSLLTYEDGDLYGEASRYWQEIVTGAYVFNRPEQQTINELGLKVNELEQYGRRANVKVFGLRDKKDETSAATVNAVIEIIRTKLNWREFNPSQIDVAHRIDPYRNNADRSVIVRFSFIRPRLK
;
A
#
# COMPACT_ATOMS: atom_id res chain seq x y z
N MET A 1 11.81 8.24 14.98
CA MET A 1 11.70 6.93 14.32
C MET A 1 12.44 5.90 15.14
N ALA A 2 13.76 5.67 15.05
CA ALA A 2 14.44 4.69 15.92
C ALA A 2 14.23 4.89 17.46
N LEU A 3 14.30 6.15 17.95
CA LEU A 3 13.93 6.46 19.35
C LEU A 3 12.45 6.20 19.66
N GLY A 4 11.58 6.33 18.66
CA GLY A 4 10.15 6.02 18.74
C GLY A 4 9.93 4.52 18.92
N ASP A 5 10.64 3.68 18.15
CA ASP A 5 10.55 2.22 18.24
C ASP A 5 11.05 1.73 19.61
N VAL A 6 12.12 2.34 20.14
CA VAL A 6 12.61 2.10 21.51
C VAL A 6 11.54 2.48 22.54
N PHE A 7 10.99 3.69 22.43
CA PHE A 7 9.93 4.17 23.33
C PHE A 7 8.69 3.26 23.29
N LEU A 8 8.24 2.87 22.09
CA LEU A 8 7.08 2.01 21.89
C LEU A 8 7.30 0.63 22.50
N THR A 9 8.49 0.06 22.32
CA THR A 9 8.85 -1.24 22.91
C THR A 9 8.82 -1.19 24.43
N LEU A 10 9.31 -0.09 25.03
CA LEU A 10 9.25 0.13 26.48
C LEU A 10 7.81 0.29 26.98
N VAL A 11 6.97 1.04 26.24
CA VAL A 11 5.53 1.15 26.52
C VAL A 11 4.85 -0.22 26.47
N LEU A 12 5.18 -1.05 25.47
CA LEU A 12 4.64 -2.39 25.34
C LEU A 12 5.04 -3.30 26.50
N HIS A 13 6.28 -3.23 26.98
CA HIS A 13 6.73 -3.97 28.15
C HIS A 13 5.93 -3.59 29.42
N GLU A 14 5.76 -2.29 29.67
CA GLU A 14 4.97 -1.80 30.81
C GLU A 14 3.49 -2.23 30.73
N LEU A 15 2.89 -2.16 29.54
CA LEU A 15 1.53 -2.61 29.30
C LEU A 15 1.39 -4.12 29.47
N THR A 16 2.42 -4.90 29.10
CA THR A 16 2.43 -6.35 29.28
C THR A 16 2.31 -6.74 30.74
N GLU A 17 3.04 -6.06 31.62
CA GLU A 17 2.94 -6.28 33.06
C GLU A 17 1.60 -5.77 33.61
N THR A 18 1.24 -4.53 33.29
CA THR A 18 0.04 -3.86 33.80
C THR A 18 -1.24 -4.60 33.43
N LEU A 19 -1.33 -5.08 32.18
CA LEU A 19 -2.54 -5.67 31.61
C LEU A 19 -2.54 -7.20 31.65
N HIS A 20 -1.55 -7.84 32.29
CA HIS A 20 -1.42 -9.31 32.30
C HIS A 20 -2.73 -10.02 32.71
N ASN A 21 -3.34 -9.58 33.83
CA ASN A 21 -4.60 -10.16 34.31
C ASN A 21 -5.78 -9.86 33.39
N ALA A 22 -5.79 -8.70 32.72
CA ALA A 22 -6.79 -8.38 31.71
C ALA A 22 -6.65 -9.33 30.51
N THR A 23 -5.43 -9.59 30.03
CA THR A 23 -5.21 -10.55 28.94
C THR A 23 -5.66 -11.97 29.31
N LEU A 24 -5.35 -12.44 30.53
CA LEU A 24 -5.86 -13.72 31.04
C LEU A 24 -7.39 -13.77 31.15
N ALA A 25 -8.04 -12.62 31.32
CA ALA A 25 -9.49 -12.49 31.39
C ALA A 25 -10.16 -12.27 30.01
N GLY A 26 -9.42 -12.40 28.91
CA GLY A 26 -9.95 -12.28 27.54
C GLY A 26 -10.01 -10.86 26.99
N TYR A 27 -9.16 -9.95 27.49
CA TYR A 27 -8.95 -8.64 26.88
C TYR A 27 -7.72 -8.67 25.97
N GLU A 28 -7.77 -7.97 24.86
CA GLU A 28 -6.73 -7.96 23.84
C GLU A 28 -6.30 -6.52 23.59
N TYR A 29 -5.01 -6.30 23.35
CA TYR A 29 -4.51 -4.99 22.99
C TYR A 29 -3.34 -5.13 22.03
N SER A 30 -3.11 -4.11 21.21
CA SER A 30 -1.90 -3.96 20.40
C SER A 30 -1.43 -2.52 20.43
N VAL A 31 -0.13 -2.34 20.23
CA VAL A 31 0.47 -1.03 20.06
C VAL A 31 1.38 -1.09 18.84
N GLU A 32 1.13 -0.21 17.89
CA GLU A 32 1.79 -0.20 16.58
C GLU A 32 2.40 1.18 16.32
N ASP A 33 3.58 1.20 15.70
CA ASP A 33 4.15 2.42 15.16
C ASP A 33 3.48 2.78 13.84
N SER A 34 3.32 4.07 13.61
CA SER A 34 2.90 4.63 12.34
C SER A 34 3.73 5.87 12.03
N PRO A 35 3.90 6.25 10.75
CA PRO A 35 4.53 7.52 10.40
C PRO A 35 3.86 8.74 11.07
N GLU A 36 2.58 8.61 11.44
CA GLU A 36 1.77 9.64 12.09
C GLU A 36 1.88 9.64 13.62
N GLY A 37 2.41 8.59 14.24
CA GLY A 37 2.50 8.45 15.69
C GLY A 37 2.31 7.02 16.18
N ILE A 38 1.49 6.85 17.24
CA ILE A 38 1.22 5.55 17.87
C ILE A 38 -0.24 5.19 17.66
N ILE A 39 -0.48 3.96 17.21
CA ILE A 39 -1.81 3.36 17.15
C ILE A 39 -1.94 2.40 18.33
N PHE A 40 -3.00 2.57 19.13
CA PHE A 40 -3.30 1.70 20.26
C PHE A 40 -4.68 1.07 20.07
N PHE A 41 -4.73 -0.26 20.05
CA PHE A 41 -5.96 -1.03 20.01
C PHE A 41 -6.25 -1.66 21.37
N LEU A 42 -7.52 -1.67 21.76
CA LEU A 42 -8.00 -2.39 22.94
C LEU A 42 -9.37 -3.02 22.64
N GLY A 43 -9.47 -4.33 22.83
CA GLY A 43 -10.67 -5.13 22.65
C GLY A 43 -10.95 -6.04 23.84
N GLY A 44 -12.18 -6.54 23.92
CA GLY A 44 -12.60 -7.48 24.97
C GLY A 44 -14.01 -7.20 25.50
N TYR A 45 -14.32 -7.73 26.69
CA TYR A 45 -15.65 -7.64 27.28
C TYR A 45 -16.00 -6.23 27.77
N SER A 46 -17.23 -5.77 27.52
CA SER A 46 -17.66 -4.41 27.88
C SER A 46 -17.67 -4.12 29.39
N GLU A 47 -17.79 -5.15 30.24
CA GLU A 47 -17.89 -5.01 31.69
C GLU A 47 -16.70 -4.30 32.34
N LYS A 48 -15.46 -4.57 31.89
CA LYS A 48 -14.25 -3.93 32.44
C LYS A 48 -13.43 -3.18 31.41
N ILE A 49 -13.86 -3.06 30.15
CA ILE A 49 -13.08 -2.36 29.11
C ILE A 49 -12.69 -0.93 29.51
N LYS A 50 -13.56 -0.20 30.23
CA LYS A 50 -13.23 1.14 30.77
C LYS A 50 -12.14 1.12 31.84
N VAL A 51 -12.11 0.06 32.66
CA VAL A 51 -11.07 -0.13 33.68
C VAL A 51 -9.74 -0.42 32.99
N VAL A 52 -9.75 -1.35 32.03
CA VAL A 52 -8.56 -1.70 31.25
C VAL A 52 -8.02 -0.47 30.49
N ALA A 53 -8.89 0.29 29.80
CA ALA A 53 -8.51 1.52 29.11
C ALA A 53 -7.87 2.55 30.05
N ARG A 54 -8.44 2.75 31.24
CA ARG A 54 -7.89 3.65 32.26
C ARG A 54 -6.50 3.19 32.70
N ASP A 55 -6.34 1.90 32.95
CA ASP A 55 -5.07 1.33 33.43
C ASP A 55 -3.99 1.41 32.33
N SER A 56 -4.35 1.20 31.05
CA SER A 56 -3.47 1.43 29.89
C SER A 56 -3.02 2.88 29.78
N ILE A 57 -3.96 3.84 29.85
CA ILE A 57 -3.66 5.27 29.80
C ILE A 57 -2.76 5.67 30.97
N HIS A 58 -3.01 5.13 32.16
CA HIS A 58 -2.19 5.41 33.33
C HIS A 58 -0.76 4.90 33.15
N ALA A 59 -0.57 3.65 32.72
CA ALA A 59 0.73 3.08 32.42
C ALA A 59 1.54 3.94 31.44
N MET A 60 0.92 4.38 30.33
CA MET A 60 1.56 5.27 29.37
C MET A 60 1.95 6.64 29.97
N GLN A 61 1.19 7.16 30.94
CA GLN A 61 1.48 8.45 31.58
C GLN A 61 2.58 8.39 32.63
N THR A 62 2.67 7.27 33.35
CA THR A 62 3.56 7.13 34.50
C THR A 62 4.81 6.31 34.22
N LEU A 63 4.97 5.83 32.98
CA LEU A 63 6.11 5.05 32.52
C LEU A 63 7.43 5.62 33.06
N GLN A 64 8.11 4.82 33.86
CA GLN A 64 9.46 5.10 34.33
C GLN A 64 10.43 4.28 33.48
N ILE A 65 11.46 4.93 32.96
CA ILE A 65 12.46 4.27 32.11
C ILE A 65 13.81 4.47 32.75
N ASP A 66 14.51 3.37 32.94
CA ASP A 66 15.90 3.33 33.36
C ASP A 66 16.84 3.00 32.19
N GLU A 67 18.13 3.25 32.38
CA GLU A 67 19.17 3.07 31.35
C GLU A 67 19.44 1.60 31.02
N GLU A 68 19.18 0.67 31.95
CA GLU A 68 19.35 -0.77 31.75
C GLU A 68 18.27 -1.29 30.78
N SER A 69 17.01 -0.95 31.04
CA SER A 69 15.86 -1.24 30.18
C SER A 69 16.05 -0.66 28.78
N PHE A 70 16.52 0.59 28.68
CA PHE A 70 16.88 1.20 27.39
C PHE A 70 17.92 0.38 26.62
N THR A 71 19.02 0.00 27.28
CA THR A 71 20.12 -0.75 26.67
C THR A 71 19.67 -2.14 26.20
N ALA A 72 18.83 -2.80 27.01
CA ALA A 72 18.24 -4.10 26.66
C ALA A 72 17.33 -3.98 25.43
N VAL A 73 16.45 -2.97 25.38
CA VAL A 73 15.54 -2.73 24.24
C VAL A 73 16.31 -2.39 22.97
N VAL A 74 17.34 -1.54 23.03
CA VAL A 74 18.18 -1.24 21.86
C VAL A 74 18.84 -2.52 21.33
N SER A 75 19.34 -3.38 22.22
CA SER A 75 19.94 -4.66 21.84
C SER A 75 18.93 -5.62 21.21
N HIS A 76 17.71 -5.67 21.76
CA HIS A 76 16.60 -6.44 21.22
C HIS A 76 16.18 -5.95 19.82
N LEU A 77 15.99 -4.64 19.64
CA LEU A 77 15.60 -4.07 18.35
C LEU A 77 16.63 -4.32 17.25
N LYS A 78 17.94 -4.34 17.58
CA LYS A 78 18.98 -4.75 16.62
C LYS A 78 18.76 -6.16 16.11
N GLN A 79 18.42 -7.10 17.00
CA GLN A 79 18.13 -8.48 16.61
C GLN A 79 16.86 -8.54 15.75
N VAL A 80 15.78 -7.88 16.18
CA VAL A 80 14.51 -7.83 15.43
C VAL A 80 14.69 -7.28 14.02
N TYR A 81 15.40 -6.16 13.88
CA TYR A 81 15.66 -5.57 12.57
C TYR A 81 16.55 -6.46 11.70
N MET A 82 17.60 -7.07 12.26
CA MET A 82 18.45 -8.00 11.52
C MET A 82 17.66 -9.23 11.06
N ASP A 83 16.89 -9.84 11.94
CA ASP A 83 16.08 -11.03 11.63
C ASP A 83 15.04 -10.72 10.54
N SER A 84 14.43 -9.53 10.58
CA SER A 84 13.55 -9.04 9.51
C SER A 84 14.31 -8.89 8.19
N LEU A 85 15.47 -8.22 8.22
CA LEU A 85 16.29 -7.96 7.02
C LEU A 85 16.91 -9.23 6.41
N LEU A 86 17.07 -10.31 7.20
CA LEU A 86 17.51 -11.61 6.70
C LEU A 86 16.46 -12.26 5.79
N ASN A 87 15.17 -11.95 5.96
CA ASN A 87 14.13 -12.40 5.04
C ASN A 87 14.22 -11.60 3.72
N PRO A 88 14.43 -12.25 2.55
CA PRO A 88 14.59 -11.53 1.29
C PRO A 88 13.39 -10.68 0.87
N PHE A 89 12.16 -11.10 1.18
CA PHE A 89 10.96 -10.33 0.87
C PHE A 89 10.84 -9.08 1.75
N GLU A 90 11.13 -9.21 3.05
CA GLU A 90 11.14 -8.07 3.97
C GLU A 90 12.27 -7.09 3.65
N CYS A 91 13.45 -7.57 3.26
CA CYS A 91 14.54 -6.73 2.75
C CYS A 91 14.10 -5.96 1.48
N ALA A 92 13.46 -6.64 0.53
CA ALA A 92 12.92 -5.99 -0.67
C ALA A 92 11.82 -4.96 -0.32
N ARG A 93 10.99 -5.24 0.68
CA ARG A 93 9.98 -4.29 1.20
C ARG A 93 10.64 -3.05 1.81
N ALA A 94 11.64 -3.23 2.67
CA ALA A 94 12.39 -2.15 3.30
C ALA A 94 13.01 -1.20 2.27
N VAL A 95 13.65 -1.76 1.24
CA VAL A 95 14.29 -0.99 0.16
C VAL A 95 13.24 -0.32 -0.72
N ARG A 96 12.14 -1.01 -1.03
CA ARG A 96 11.04 -0.41 -1.79
C ARG A 96 10.45 0.80 -1.06
N TYR A 97 10.25 0.70 0.25
CA TYR A 97 9.68 1.78 1.05
C TYR A 97 10.67 2.94 1.19
N SER A 98 11.98 2.68 1.35
CA SER A 98 12.99 3.76 1.38
C SER A 98 13.04 4.61 0.11
N LEU A 99 12.65 4.04 -1.04
CA LEU A 99 12.58 4.76 -2.32
C LEU A 99 11.33 5.62 -2.47
N MET A 100 10.29 5.37 -1.68
CA MET A 100 8.96 5.97 -1.86
C MET A 100 8.49 6.79 -0.67
N GLU A 101 8.80 6.40 0.58
CA GLU A 101 8.38 7.12 1.76
C GLU A 101 9.38 8.23 2.09
N ALA A 102 9.02 9.48 1.78
CA ALA A 102 9.93 10.60 1.92
C ALA A 102 10.23 11.01 3.38
N LYS A 103 9.35 10.61 4.31
CA LYS A 103 9.36 11.05 5.71
C LYS A 103 9.53 9.91 6.72
N ASP A 104 9.53 8.67 6.23
CA ASP A 104 9.72 7.49 7.06
C ASP A 104 11.09 6.84 6.72
N PRO A 105 12.08 6.92 7.63
CA PRO A 105 13.33 6.19 7.49
C PRO A 105 13.08 4.68 7.51
N SER A 106 13.65 4.01 6.52
CA SER A 106 13.57 2.56 6.38
C SER A 106 14.17 1.81 7.57
N ILE A 107 13.78 0.55 7.75
CA ILE A 107 14.35 -0.31 8.80
C ILE A 107 15.89 -0.42 8.69
N LEU A 108 16.47 -0.30 7.49
CA LEU A 108 17.92 -0.23 7.27
C LEU A 108 18.52 1.02 7.92
N GLU A 109 17.96 2.19 7.64
CA GLU A 109 18.41 3.45 8.22
C GLU A 109 18.19 3.46 9.74
N ARG A 110 17.05 2.95 10.22
CA ARG A 110 16.77 2.81 11.67
C ARG A 110 17.80 1.89 12.33
N PHE A 111 18.14 0.76 11.71
CA PHE A 111 19.14 -0.18 12.21
C PHE A 111 20.52 0.45 12.36
N GLU A 112 21.00 1.17 11.34
CA GLU A 112 22.29 1.88 11.39
C GLU A 112 22.34 2.93 12.50
N GLN A 113 21.21 3.54 12.86
CA GLN A 113 21.15 4.54 13.93
C GLN A 113 21.12 3.94 15.34
N LEU A 114 20.77 2.65 15.52
CA LEU A 114 20.65 2.03 16.84
C LEU A 114 21.97 2.03 17.64
N ASP A 115 23.13 2.00 16.96
CA ASP A 115 24.45 2.07 17.61
C ASP A 115 24.77 3.45 18.21
N TYR A 116 24.10 4.50 17.75
CA TYR A 116 24.38 5.89 18.13
C TYR A 116 23.34 6.48 19.09
N LEU A 117 22.33 5.69 19.48
CA LEU A 117 21.33 6.13 20.44
C LEU A 117 21.93 6.26 21.83
N ALA A 118 21.51 7.31 22.54
CA ALA A 118 21.92 7.57 23.91
C ALA A 118 20.69 7.72 24.80
N PHE A 119 20.76 7.19 26.02
CA PHE A 119 19.64 7.22 26.96
C PHE A 119 19.08 8.65 27.21
N PRO A 120 19.90 9.70 27.40
CA PRO A 120 19.38 11.07 27.53
C PRO A 120 18.56 11.54 26.33
N LYS A 121 18.88 11.08 25.11
CA LYS A 121 18.13 11.42 23.89
C LYS A 121 16.75 10.77 23.85
N LEU A 122 16.61 9.58 24.44
CA LEU A 122 15.29 8.98 24.62
C LEU A 122 14.42 9.82 25.57
N LEU A 123 14.99 10.29 26.68
CA LEU A 123 14.25 11.14 27.62
C LEU A 123 13.82 12.47 26.97
N ASP A 124 14.72 13.11 26.21
CA ASP A 124 14.41 14.29 25.41
C ASP A 124 13.25 14.01 24.43
N TYR A 125 13.33 12.89 23.70
CA TYR A 125 12.30 12.46 22.74
C TYR A 125 10.93 12.26 23.41
N ILE A 126 10.88 11.59 24.56
CA ILE A 126 9.62 11.34 25.28
C ILE A 126 9.02 12.65 25.78
N ALA A 127 9.85 13.55 26.31
CA ALA A 127 9.40 14.87 26.71
C ALA A 127 8.82 15.67 25.53
N GLU A 128 9.45 15.57 24.35
CA GLU A 128 8.96 16.19 23.12
C GLU A 128 7.68 15.54 22.60
N PHE A 129 7.58 14.21 22.63
CA PHE A 129 6.39 13.45 22.22
C PHE A 129 5.16 13.88 23.01
N TYR A 130 5.25 13.96 24.34
CA TYR A 130 4.14 14.41 25.20
C TYR A 130 3.94 15.93 25.23
N ARG A 131 4.80 16.72 24.56
CA ARG A 131 4.72 18.19 24.57
C ARG A 131 3.47 18.70 23.87
N THR A 132 3.14 18.11 22.72
CA THR A 132 1.95 18.43 21.91
C THR A 132 1.43 17.17 21.27
N LEU A 133 0.16 16.85 21.51
CA LEU A 133 -0.47 15.64 20.99
C LEU A 133 -1.82 15.96 20.34
N PHE A 134 -2.15 15.21 19.30
CA PHE A 134 -3.50 15.03 18.82
C PHE A 134 -3.89 13.58 19.12
N VAL A 135 -5.14 13.37 19.56
CA VAL A 135 -5.67 12.05 19.84
C VAL A 135 -7.00 11.95 19.14
N GLU A 136 -7.11 10.93 18.29
CA GLU A 136 -8.34 10.51 17.65
C GLU A 136 -8.63 9.07 18.10
N ALA A 137 -9.89 8.79 18.39
CA ALA A 137 -10.28 7.51 18.93
C ALA A 137 -11.65 7.10 18.39
N MET A 138 -11.80 5.80 18.15
CA MET A 138 -13.05 5.18 17.78
C MET A 138 -13.45 4.20 18.88
N VAL A 139 -14.71 4.26 19.30
CA VAL A 139 -15.29 3.31 20.25
C VAL A 139 -16.47 2.64 19.57
N THR A 140 -16.44 1.31 19.49
CA THR A 140 -17.50 0.50 18.88
C THR A 140 -17.83 -0.69 19.79
N GLY A 141 -19.03 -1.26 19.63
CA GLY A 141 -19.52 -2.41 20.39
C GLY A 141 -20.55 -2.08 21.46
N ASN A 142 -20.65 -2.96 22.46
CA ASN A 142 -21.67 -2.89 23.52
C ASN A 142 -21.31 -1.87 24.62
N LEU A 143 -21.22 -0.60 24.24
CA LEU A 143 -20.92 0.53 25.13
C LEU A 143 -21.90 1.67 24.88
N SER A 144 -22.29 2.38 25.94
CA SER A 144 -23.15 3.56 25.81
C SER A 144 -22.35 4.76 25.30
N LEU A 145 -23.06 5.77 24.77
CA LEU A 145 -22.46 7.06 24.43
C LEU A 145 -21.71 7.68 25.63
N LYS A 146 -22.24 7.48 26.84
CA LYS A 146 -21.59 7.95 28.07
C LYS A 146 -20.27 7.22 28.31
N ASP A 147 -20.23 5.91 28.13
CA ASP A 147 -19.00 5.13 28.28
C ASP A 147 -17.91 5.58 27.31
N ALA A 148 -18.28 5.79 26.04
CA ALA A 148 -17.37 6.33 25.03
C ALA A 148 -16.88 7.75 25.39
N THR A 149 -17.77 8.60 25.87
CA THR A 149 -17.42 9.96 26.32
C THR A 149 -16.47 9.92 27.52
N ASP A 150 -16.73 9.06 28.50
CA ASP A 150 -15.87 8.89 29.67
C ASP A 150 -14.44 8.45 29.26
N ILE A 151 -14.32 7.52 28.31
CA ILE A 151 -13.02 7.11 27.74
C ILE A 151 -12.34 8.30 27.04
N GLY A 152 -13.08 9.07 26.24
CA GLY A 152 -12.56 10.28 25.60
C GLY A 152 -12.02 11.31 26.60
N GLU A 153 -12.71 11.51 27.72
CA GLU A 153 -12.23 12.39 28.80
C GLU A 153 -10.97 11.84 29.50
N MET A 154 -10.78 10.52 29.56
CA MET A 154 -9.52 9.94 30.03
C MET A 154 -8.38 10.20 29.06
N LEU A 155 -8.61 10.00 27.75
CA LEU A 155 -7.62 10.24 26.70
C LEU A 155 -7.18 11.70 26.64
N LYS A 156 -8.09 12.66 26.86
CA LYS A 156 -7.74 14.09 26.95
C LYS A 156 -6.66 14.39 27.99
N LYS A 157 -6.53 13.58 29.04
CA LYS A 157 -5.48 13.76 30.07
C LYS A 157 -4.07 13.47 29.54
N LEU A 158 -3.94 12.71 28.43
CA LEU A 158 -2.66 12.52 27.73
C LEU A 158 -2.21 13.81 27.04
N VAL A 159 -3.16 14.64 26.60
CA VAL A 159 -2.90 15.84 25.81
C VAL A 159 -2.63 17.03 26.74
N LYS A 160 -1.35 17.28 27.05
CA LYS A 160 -0.92 18.48 27.79
C LYS A 160 -1.17 19.77 27.01
N LYS A 161 -0.95 19.70 25.69
CA LYS A 161 -1.20 20.79 24.75
C LYS A 161 -1.67 20.19 23.42
N PRO A 162 -2.72 20.73 22.78
CA PRO A 162 -3.19 20.22 21.50
C PRO A 162 -2.16 20.50 20.39
N LEU A 163 -1.93 19.52 19.53
CA LEU A 163 -1.26 19.70 18.25
C LEU A 163 -2.18 20.49 17.30
N ALA A 164 -1.65 21.46 16.57
CA ALA A 164 -2.47 22.23 15.63
C ALA A 164 -2.72 21.41 14.36
N GLU A 165 -3.92 21.52 13.78
CA GLU A 165 -4.31 20.76 12.57
C GLU A 165 -3.35 20.92 11.39
N LYS A 166 -2.77 22.12 11.23
CA LYS A 166 -1.75 22.39 10.19
C LYS A 166 -0.47 21.57 10.36
N ASP A 167 -0.20 21.11 11.59
CA ASP A 167 0.99 20.37 11.99
C ASP A 167 0.69 18.86 12.07
N PHE A 168 -0.53 18.42 11.71
CA PHE A 168 -0.85 17.00 11.62
C PHE A 168 0.08 16.32 10.61
N PRO A 169 0.65 15.15 10.94
CA PRO A 169 1.44 14.38 10.01
C PRO A 169 0.63 14.11 8.75
N LYS A 170 1.27 14.37 7.61
CA LYS A 170 0.70 14.06 6.30
C LYS A 170 1.65 13.08 5.65
N PRO A 171 1.28 11.79 5.59
CA PRO A 171 2.08 10.83 4.88
C PRO A 171 2.25 11.26 3.44
N CYS A 172 3.40 10.94 2.87
CA CYS A 172 3.79 11.40 1.55
C CYS A 172 4.60 10.32 0.86
N VAL A 173 4.08 9.91 -0.29
CA VAL A 173 4.70 8.92 -1.16
C VAL A 173 5.24 9.63 -2.39
N LEU A 174 6.50 9.39 -2.69
CA LEU A 174 7.18 9.90 -3.86
C LEU A 174 6.60 9.24 -5.12
N GLU A 175 6.31 10.06 -6.13
CA GLU A 175 5.95 9.58 -7.44
C GLU A 175 7.20 9.03 -8.14
N LEU A 176 7.16 7.75 -8.50
CA LEU A 176 8.24 7.12 -9.25
C LEU A 176 8.26 7.71 -10.66
N PRO A 177 9.45 8.06 -11.19
CA PRO A 177 9.55 8.56 -12.55
C PRO A 177 9.08 7.48 -13.55
N PRO A 178 8.51 7.88 -14.70
CA PRO A 178 8.16 6.93 -15.74
C PRO A 178 9.38 6.12 -16.19
N GLY A 179 9.19 4.82 -16.40
CA GLY A 179 10.23 3.92 -16.90
C GLY A 179 10.32 2.61 -16.13
N GLU A 180 11.31 1.81 -16.50
CA GLU A 180 11.67 0.56 -15.83
C GLU A 180 12.98 0.78 -15.08
N TYR A 181 12.96 0.53 -13.77
CA TYR A 181 14.11 0.70 -12.88
C TYR A 181 14.32 -0.60 -12.12
N LYS A 182 15.59 -0.97 -11.93
CA LYS A 182 15.98 -2.17 -11.18
C LYS A 182 16.87 -1.77 -10.02
N CYS A 183 16.49 -2.21 -8.83
CA CYS A 183 17.33 -2.14 -7.64
C CYS A 183 17.79 -3.57 -7.33
N LEU A 184 19.11 -3.79 -7.27
CA LEU A 184 19.67 -5.08 -6.88
C LEU A 184 20.32 -4.93 -5.52
N VAL A 185 19.91 -5.79 -4.59
CA VAL A 185 20.40 -5.80 -3.22
C VAL A 185 21.06 -7.16 -2.98
N PRO A 186 22.34 -7.19 -2.57
CA PRO A 186 23.01 -8.45 -2.26
C PRO A 186 22.39 -9.08 -1.02
N ALA A 187 22.36 -10.41 -0.97
CA ALA A 187 21.91 -11.13 0.22
C ALA A 187 22.77 -10.72 1.43
N ILE A 188 22.12 -10.38 2.54
CA ILE A 188 22.79 -10.02 3.80
C ILE A 188 23.50 -11.25 4.36
N ASN A 189 22.81 -12.39 4.43
CA ASN A 189 23.42 -13.67 4.71
C ASN A 189 23.80 -14.37 3.40
N LYS A 190 25.11 -14.49 3.13
CA LYS A 190 25.63 -15.14 1.92
C LYS A 190 25.42 -16.65 1.89
N GLU A 191 25.15 -17.26 3.03
CA GLU A 191 24.84 -18.70 3.13
C GLU A 191 23.36 -18.97 2.86
N ASP A 192 22.51 -17.95 2.98
CA ASP A 192 21.11 -18.09 2.60
C ASP A 192 21.01 -18.19 1.07
N THR A 193 20.36 -19.26 0.62
CA THR A 193 20.11 -19.49 -0.80
C THR A 193 18.77 -18.94 -1.23
N ASN A 194 17.98 -18.34 -0.34
CA ASN A 194 16.72 -17.69 -0.70
C ASN A 194 16.96 -16.35 -1.41
N SER A 195 16.10 -16.05 -2.35
CA SER A 195 16.11 -14.81 -3.14
C SER A 195 14.68 -14.37 -3.40
N CYS A 196 14.48 -13.06 -3.55
CA CYS A 196 13.18 -12.50 -3.85
C CYS A 196 13.31 -11.52 -5.03
N VAL A 197 12.39 -11.66 -5.99
CA VAL A 197 12.22 -10.68 -7.08
C VAL A 197 10.82 -10.09 -6.95
N VAL A 198 10.76 -8.77 -6.87
CA VAL A 198 9.52 -8.00 -6.76
C VAL A 198 9.38 -7.08 -7.96
N HIS A 199 8.31 -7.25 -8.72
CA HIS A 199 7.86 -6.25 -9.69
C HIS A 199 6.79 -5.40 -9.04
N TYR A 200 7.08 -4.13 -8.78
CA TYR A 200 6.15 -3.17 -8.20
C TYR A 200 5.70 -2.14 -9.24
N PHE A 201 4.39 -1.96 -9.35
CA PHE A 201 3.76 -1.03 -10.29
C PHE A 201 3.00 0.03 -9.50
N GLN A 202 3.64 1.18 -9.28
CA GLN A 202 2.94 2.36 -8.75
C GLN A 202 1.89 2.81 -9.77
N GLN A 203 0.69 3.15 -9.32
CA GLN A 203 -0.44 3.59 -10.13
C GLN A 203 -0.96 5.01 -9.83
N GLY A 204 -0.42 5.68 -8.82
CA GLY A 204 -0.77 7.05 -8.47
C GLY A 204 -1.95 7.11 -7.49
N PRO A 205 -2.55 8.31 -7.28
CA PRO A 205 -3.61 8.47 -6.30
C PRO A 205 -4.78 7.51 -6.53
N GLY A 206 -5.12 6.76 -5.47
CA GLY A 206 -6.22 5.83 -5.45
C GLY A 206 -7.55 6.56 -5.61
N THR A 207 -8.38 6.05 -6.50
CA THR A 207 -9.80 6.39 -6.58
C THR A 207 -10.59 5.12 -6.39
N PHE A 208 -11.87 5.25 -6.08
CA PHE A 208 -12.76 4.10 -5.99
C PHE A 208 -12.63 3.14 -7.19
N LEU A 209 -12.72 3.70 -8.40
CA LEU A 209 -12.60 2.94 -9.64
C LEU A 209 -11.24 2.23 -9.76
N SER A 210 -10.18 2.92 -9.38
CA SER A 210 -8.80 2.43 -9.54
C SER A 210 -8.50 1.27 -8.57
N THR A 211 -9.06 1.31 -7.35
CA THR A 211 -9.01 0.21 -6.38
C THR A 211 -9.73 -1.03 -6.92
N CYS A 212 -10.97 -0.89 -7.40
CA CYS A 212 -11.71 -2.04 -7.93
C CYS A 212 -11.07 -2.63 -9.20
N LEU A 213 -10.52 -1.78 -10.07
CA LEU A 213 -9.74 -2.22 -11.23
C LEU A 213 -8.55 -3.07 -10.80
N ASN A 214 -7.83 -2.64 -9.76
CA ASN A 214 -6.70 -3.38 -9.19
C ASN A 214 -7.10 -4.72 -8.58
N ASP A 215 -8.14 -4.73 -7.74
CA ASP A 215 -8.61 -5.96 -7.11
C ASP A 215 -9.05 -6.98 -8.17
N THR A 216 -9.75 -6.51 -9.19
CA THR A 216 -10.17 -7.33 -10.33
C THR A 216 -8.97 -7.84 -11.13
N LEU A 217 -7.99 -6.97 -11.42
CA LEU A 217 -6.77 -7.34 -12.15
C LEU A 217 -5.97 -8.40 -11.40
N VAL A 218 -5.75 -8.21 -10.10
CA VAL A 218 -5.05 -9.16 -9.22
C VAL A 218 -5.82 -10.47 -9.15
N ALA A 219 -7.14 -10.44 -8.94
CA ALA A 219 -7.97 -11.65 -8.91
C ALA A 219 -7.89 -12.46 -10.20
N LEU A 220 -7.85 -11.80 -11.37
CA LEU A 220 -7.66 -12.45 -12.67
C LEU A 220 -6.24 -13.01 -12.84
N MET A 221 -5.24 -12.35 -12.25
CA MET A 221 -3.82 -12.70 -12.39
C MET A 221 -3.40 -13.85 -11.49
N THR A 222 -3.99 -14.00 -10.30
CA THR A 222 -3.54 -14.92 -9.24
C THR A 222 -3.39 -16.37 -9.73
N GLU A 223 -4.41 -16.96 -10.36
CA GLU A 223 -4.33 -18.37 -10.82
C GLU A 223 -3.34 -18.55 -11.98
N PRO A 224 -3.39 -17.74 -13.07
CA PRO A 224 -2.41 -17.85 -14.15
C PRO A 224 -0.96 -17.66 -13.67
N LEU A 225 -0.72 -16.70 -12.78
CA LEU A 225 0.60 -16.41 -12.21
C LEU A 225 1.14 -17.63 -11.47
N PHE A 226 0.33 -18.19 -10.55
CA PHE A 226 0.71 -19.37 -9.80
C PHE A 226 0.94 -20.57 -10.73
N ASN A 227 0.03 -20.85 -11.64
CA ASN A 227 0.15 -21.98 -12.56
C ASN A 227 1.41 -21.88 -13.45
N ILE A 228 1.68 -20.71 -14.02
CA ILE A 228 2.81 -20.53 -14.93
C ILE A 228 4.13 -20.51 -14.17
N LEU A 229 4.30 -19.59 -13.21
CA LEU A 229 5.59 -19.39 -12.56
C LEU A 229 5.88 -20.45 -11.50
N ARG A 230 4.88 -20.85 -10.70
CA ARG A 230 5.06 -21.86 -9.63
C ARG A 230 4.93 -23.29 -10.15
N THR A 231 3.87 -23.62 -10.91
CA THR A 231 3.62 -25.02 -11.29
C THR A 231 4.43 -25.45 -12.50
N LYS A 232 4.44 -24.66 -13.58
CA LYS A 232 5.12 -25.03 -14.84
C LYS A 232 6.62 -24.74 -14.81
N HIS A 233 7.00 -23.53 -14.42
CA HIS A 233 8.42 -23.13 -14.37
C HIS A 233 9.11 -23.50 -13.05
N GLN A 234 8.36 -23.90 -12.02
CA GLN A 234 8.89 -24.34 -10.73
C GLN A 234 9.83 -23.33 -10.07
N LEU A 235 9.58 -22.03 -10.28
CA LEU A 235 10.54 -20.97 -9.93
C LEU A 235 10.80 -20.81 -8.46
N GLY A 236 9.82 -21.05 -7.60
CA GLY A 236 9.94 -20.65 -6.21
C GLY A 236 9.01 -21.44 -5.32
N TYR A 237 9.20 -21.43 -4.00
CA TYR A 237 8.23 -22.04 -3.09
C TYR A 237 6.98 -21.16 -2.93
N SER A 238 7.15 -19.84 -3.10
CA SER A 238 6.14 -18.80 -2.96
C SER A 238 6.13 -17.90 -4.19
N VAL A 239 4.94 -17.77 -4.81
CA VAL A 239 4.66 -16.90 -5.94
C VAL A 239 3.27 -16.31 -5.74
N PHE A 240 3.18 -14.99 -5.73
CA PHE A 240 1.90 -14.32 -5.54
C PHE A 240 1.88 -12.92 -6.18
N CYS A 241 0.68 -12.39 -6.35
CA CYS A 241 0.45 -10.99 -6.68
C CYS A 241 -0.55 -10.41 -5.69
N GLN A 242 -0.40 -9.12 -5.38
CA GLN A 242 -1.32 -8.42 -4.49
C GLN A 242 -1.43 -6.95 -4.85
N THR A 243 -2.53 -6.34 -4.45
CA THR A 243 -2.70 -4.88 -4.50
C THR A 243 -1.79 -4.22 -3.47
N SER A 244 -1.48 -2.97 -3.71
CA SER A 244 -0.69 -2.13 -2.82
C SER A 244 -1.41 -0.80 -2.67
N ASP A 245 -1.67 -0.41 -1.43
CA ASP A 245 -2.00 0.96 -1.07
C ASP A 245 -0.91 1.46 -0.14
N LEU A 246 -0.26 2.54 -0.52
CA LEU A 246 0.71 3.23 0.34
C LEU A 246 0.22 4.67 0.50
N HIS A 247 -0.39 4.97 1.63
CA HIS A 247 -0.90 6.31 1.97
C HIS A 247 -1.83 6.89 0.89
N GLY A 248 -2.73 6.06 0.36
CA GLY A 248 -3.67 6.44 -0.70
C GLY A 248 -3.05 6.47 -2.11
N ILE A 249 -1.79 6.10 -2.28
CA ILE A 249 -1.18 5.84 -3.59
C ILE A 249 -1.37 4.36 -3.92
N SER A 250 -2.16 4.11 -4.96
CA SER A 250 -2.49 2.78 -5.43
C SER A 250 -1.36 2.17 -6.26
N GLY A 251 -1.30 0.84 -6.28
CA GLY A 251 -0.42 0.05 -7.10
C GLY A 251 -0.72 -1.44 -6.95
N PHE A 252 0.10 -2.27 -7.59
CA PHE A 252 0.11 -3.71 -7.34
C PHE A 252 1.53 -4.23 -7.46
N MET A 253 1.77 -5.44 -6.98
CA MET A 253 3.04 -6.11 -7.15
C MET A 253 2.91 -7.60 -7.43
N ILE A 254 3.96 -8.13 -8.04
CA ILE A 254 4.19 -9.55 -8.27
C ILE A 254 5.47 -9.93 -7.54
N VAL A 255 5.43 -11.03 -6.80
CA VAL A 255 6.52 -11.48 -5.95
C VAL A 255 6.83 -12.93 -6.30
N VAL A 256 8.11 -13.23 -6.48
CA VAL A 256 8.64 -14.59 -6.64
C VAL A 256 9.77 -14.79 -5.63
N GLU A 257 9.57 -15.72 -4.69
CA GLU A 257 10.62 -16.16 -3.77
C GLU A 257 11.19 -17.50 -4.22
N SER A 258 12.48 -17.52 -4.50
CA SER A 258 13.19 -18.61 -5.16
C SER A 258 14.49 -18.99 -4.46
N GLN A 259 15.07 -20.10 -4.86
CA GLN A 259 16.41 -20.50 -4.44
C GLN A 259 17.45 -20.03 -5.47
N ALA A 260 18.34 -19.12 -5.07
CA ALA A 260 19.42 -18.52 -5.86
C ALA A 260 20.42 -19.54 -6.42
N ASN A 261 20.53 -20.73 -5.82
CA ASN A 261 21.35 -21.83 -6.33
C ASN A 261 20.68 -22.60 -7.48
N LYS A 262 19.37 -22.43 -7.70
CA LYS A 262 18.61 -23.04 -8.81
C LYS A 262 18.33 -22.07 -9.94
N PHE A 263 17.96 -20.84 -9.59
CA PHE A 263 17.56 -19.82 -10.55
C PHE A 263 18.26 -18.50 -10.24
N SER A 264 18.77 -17.83 -11.28
CA SER A 264 19.28 -16.47 -11.13
C SER A 264 18.13 -15.48 -11.07
N MET A 265 18.31 -14.36 -10.35
CA MET A 265 17.31 -13.28 -10.29
C MET A 265 16.97 -12.74 -11.68
N ASN A 266 17.94 -12.65 -12.59
CA ASN A 266 17.70 -12.22 -13.97
C ASN A 266 16.79 -13.20 -14.73
N HIS A 267 16.97 -14.51 -14.53
CA HIS A 267 16.11 -15.50 -15.18
C HIS A 267 14.66 -15.42 -14.66
N ILE A 268 14.49 -15.20 -13.35
CA ILE A 268 13.17 -14.99 -12.74
C ILE A 268 12.52 -13.73 -13.31
N ASP A 269 13.27 -12.62 -13.37
CA ASP A 269 12.82 -11.35 -13.93
C ASP A 269 12.37 -11.47 -15.40
N GLU A 270 13.14 -12.18 -16.23
CA GLU A 270 12.77 -12.47 -17.63
C GLU A 270 11.45 -13.25 -17.73
N LEU A 271 11.25 -14.26 -16.86
CA LEU A 271 10.03 -15.05 -16.84
C LEU A 271 8.82 -14.28 -16.31
N MET A 272 9.01 -13.41 -15.30
CA MET A 272 7.96 -12.50 -14.83
C MET A 272 7.54 -11.52 -15.93
N ASN A 273 8.51 -10.96 -16.66
CA ASN A 273 8.22 -10.08 -17.81
C ASN A 273 7.51 -10.84 -18.95
N SER A 274 7.94 -12.08 -19.25
CA SER A 274 7.26 -12.93 -20.23
C SER A 274 5.83 -13.25 -19.81
N PHE A 275 5.63 -13.55 -18.52
CA PHE A 275 4.31 -13.79 -17.95
C PHE A 275 3.40 -12.57 -18.13
N LEU A 276 3.88 -11.36 -17.86
CA LEU A 276 3.09 -10.13 -18.03
C LEU A 276 2.62 -9.96 -19.48
N VAL A 277 3.50 -10.20 -20.45
CA VAL A 277 3.16 -10.15 -21.89
C VAL A 277 2.14 -11.23 -22.29
N ASP A 278 2.22 -12.42 -21.70
CA ASP A 278 1.26 -13.48 -21.99
C ASP A 278 -0.07 -13.26 -21.26
N PHE A 279 -0.04 -12.76 -20.04
CA PHE A 279 -1.22 -12.39 -19.27
C PHE A 279 -2.02 -11.30 -19.97
N GLU A 280 -1.33 -10.32 -20.56
CA GLU A 280 -1.94 -9.31 -21.42
C GLU A 280 -2.76 -9.93 -22.56
N LYS A 281 -2.21 -10.91 -23.27
CA LYS A 281 -2.94 -11.65 -24.33
C LYS A 281 -4.07 -12.52 -23.77
N MET A 282 -3.96 -12.99 -22.53
CA MET A 282 -5.02 -13.72 -21.85
C MET A 282 -6.20 -12.80 -21.53
N LEU A 283 -5.93 -11.55 -21.14
CA LEU A 283 -6.96 -10.53 -20.90
C LEU A 283 -7.71 -10.18 -22.20
N GLU A 284 -7.00 -10.02 -23.32
CA GLU A 284 -7.61 -9.76 -24.64
C GLU A 284 -8.57 -10.88 -25.08
N LYS A 285 -8.29 -12.12 -24.66
CA LYS A 285 -9.09 -13.31 -24.98
C LYS A 285 -10.01 -13.73 -23.83
N LEU A 286 -10.13 -12.90 -22.79
CA LEU A 286 -10.91 -13.22 -21.61
C LEU A 286 -12.41 -13.29 -21.97
N PRO A 287 -13.08 -14.44 -21.76
CA PRO A 287 -14.51 -14.54 -21.99
C PRO A 287 -15.27 -13.57 -21.09
N ALA A 288 -16.30 -12.90 -21.63
CA ALA A 288 -17.11 -11.94 -20.88
C ALA A 288 -17.75 -12.58 -19.65
N GLU A 289 -18.14 -13.86 -19.74
CA GLU A 289 -18.72 -14.62 -18.64
C GLU A 289 -17.73 -14.79 -17.48
N LYS A 290 -16.45 -15.03 -17.79
CA LYS A 290 -15.40 -15.15 -16.77
C LYS A 290 -15.13 -13.80 -16.10
N LEU A 291 -15.07 -12.73 -16.89
CA LEU A 291 -14.92 -11.38 -16.33
C LEU A 291 -16.09 -11.03 -15.41
N ASN A 292 -17.33 -11.23 -15.86
CA ASN A 292 -18.53 -10.96 -15.09
C ASN A 292 -18.56 -11.78 -13.80
N SER A 293 -18.16 -13.06 -13.85
CA SER A 293 -18.06 -13.88 -12.64
C SER A 293 -17.04 -13.33 -11.64
N VAL A 294 -15.89 -12.81 -12.10
CA VAL A 294 -14.92 -12.18 -11.20
C VAL A 294 -15.46 -10.88 -10.63
N ILE A 295 -16.11 -10.05 -11.45
CA ILE A 295 -16.74 -8.80 -10.98
C ILE A 295 -17.81 -9.08 -9.93
N GLU A 296 -18.68 -10.08 -10.15
CA GLU A 296 -19.70 -10.46 -9.17
C GLU A 296 -19.08 -11.02 -7.88
N ASN A 297 -17.97 -11.75 -7.97
CA ASN A 297 -17.22 -12.17 -6.78
C ASN A 297 -16.60 -10.97 -6.04
N GLN A 298 -16.02 -9.99 -6.74
CA GLN A 298 -15.51 -8.77 -6.10
C GLN A 298 -16.65 -7.98 -5.46
N ARG A 299 -17.79 -7.85 -6.15
CA ARG A 299 -18.99 -7.20 -5.61
C ARG A 299 -19.47 -7.89 -4.33
N SER A 300 -19.54 -9.22 -4.33
CA SER A 300 -19.99 -9.96 -3.15
C SER A 300 -19.06 -9.76 -1.95
N LEU A 301 -17.75 -9.67 -2.17
CA LEU A 301 -16.76 -9.33 -1.14
C LEU A 301 -16.95 -7.91 -0.59
N LEU A 302 -17.31 -6.95 -1.44
CA LEU A 302 -17.60 -5.58 -1.01
C LEU A 302 -18.93 -5.48 -0.23
N THR A 303 -19.92 -6.28 -0.58
CA THR A 303 -21.25 -6.28 0.06
C THR A 303 -21.35 -7.25 1.24
N TYR A 304 -20.28 -7.97 1.57
CA TYR A 304 -20.29 -8.94 2.65
C TYR A 304 -20.44 -8.20 3.99
N GLU A 305 -21.47 -8.53 4.76
CA GLU A 305 -21.64 -8.00 6.11
C GLU A 305 -20.49 -8.49 6.98
N ASP A 306 -19.93 -7.60 7.80
CA ASP A 306 -18.83 -7.94 8.69
C ASP A 306 -19.22 -9.13 9.59
N GLY A 307 -18.41 -10.20 9.56
CA GLY A 307 -18.75 -11.46 10.22
C GLY A 307 -18.75 -11.36 11.76
N ASP A 308 -18.07 -10.36 12.31
CA ASP A 308 -18.02 -10.04 13.72
C ASP A 308 -17.75 -8.54 13.95
N LEU A 309 -17.78 -8.13 15.22
CA LEU A 309 -17.53 -6.75 15.63
C LEU A 309 -16.10 -6.26 15.28
N TYR A 310 -15.12 -7.18 15.23
CA TYR A 310 -13.74 -6.83 14.91
C TYR A 310 -13.60 -6.46 13.44
N GLY A 311 -14.25 -7.20 12.53
CA GLY A 311 -14.32 -6.87 11.11
C GLY A 311 -14.92 -5.49 10.87
N GLU A 312 -16.05 -5.19 11.50
CA GLU A 312 -16.69 -3.87 11.43
C GLU A 312 -15.79 -2.76 11.98
N ALA A 313 -15.19 -2.98 13.15
CA ALA A 313 -14.27 -2.02 13.75
C ALA A 313 -13.07 -1.74 12.84
N SER A 314 -12.44 -2.78 12.30
CA SER A 314 -11.30 -2.66 11.39
C SER A 314 -11.67 -1.85 10.15
N ARG A 315 -12.83 -2.11 9.55
CA ARG A 315 -13.34 -1.38 8.38
C ARG A 315 -13.52 0.11 8.66
N TYR A 316 -14.14 0.50 9.77
CA TYR A 316 -14.26 1.92 10.13
C TYR A 316 -12.93 2.56 10.52
N TRP A 317 -12.04 1.82 11.18
CA TRP A 317 -10.73 2.33 11.58
C TRP A 317 -9.87 2.70 10.37
N GLN A 318 -9.94 1.92 9.28
CA GLN A 318 -9.24 2.26 8.03
C GLN A 318 -9.68 3.61 7.45
N GLU A 319 -10.97 3.96 7.52
CA GLU A 319 -11.46 5.27 7.08
C GLU A 319 -10.93 6.43 7.92
N ILE A 320 -10.66 6.18 9.20
CA ILE A 320 -10.10 7.17 10.13
C ILE A 320 -8.61 7.34 9.90
N VAL A 321 -7.84 6.25 9.87
CA VAL A 321 -6.37 6.28 9.70
C VAL A 321 -5.98 6.89 8.34
N THR A 322 -6.76 6.62 7.29
CA THR A 322 -6.54 7.23 5.97
C THR A 322 -7.04 8.68 5.88
N GLY A 323 -7.79 9.17 6.88
CA GLY A 323 -8.43 10.48 6.88
C GLY A 323 -9.55 10.63 5.84
N ALA A 324 -10.04 9.53 5.28
CA ALA A 324 -11.08 9.54 4.25
C ALA A 324 -12.50 9.73 4.83
N TYR A 325 -12.76 9.16 6.01
CA TYR A 325 -14.04 9.21 6.72
C TYR A 325 -15.26 8.79 5.87
N VAL A 326 -15.09 7.87 4.92
CA VAL A 326 -16.18 7.36 4.07
C VAL A 326 -16.69 6.04 4.64
N PHE A 327 -17.38 6.09 5.78
CA PHE A 327 -17.83 4.89 6.49
C PHE A 327 -18.84 4.03 5.72
N ASN A 328 -19.57 4.63 4.78
CA ASN A 328 -20.49 3.93 3.87
C ASN A 328 -19.84 3.62 2.51
N ARG A 329 -18.51 3.42 2.50
CA ARG A 329 -17.78 3.08 1.28
C ARG A 329 -18.41 1.87 0.60
N PRO A 330 -18.59 0.69 1.22
CA PRO A 330 -19.20 -0.48 0.58
C PRO A 330 -20.50 -0.21 -0.20
N GLU A 331 -21.40 0.60 0.38
CA GLU A 331 -22.66 1.00 -0.24
C GLU A 331 -22.42 1.91 -1.45
N GLN A 332 -21.52 2.89 -1.34
CA GLN A 332 -21.13 3.74 -2.47
C GLN A 332 -20.46 2.93 -3.59
N GLN A 333 -19.66 1.93 -3.24
CA GLN A 333 -18.98 1.05 -4.18
C GLN A 333 -19.99 0.21 -4.98
N THR A 334 -21.09 -0.17 -4.36
CA THR A 334 -22.17 -0.96 -4.99
C THR A 334 -23.09 -0.10 -5.87
N ILE A 335 -23.30 1.17 -5.50
CA ILE A 335 -24.16 2.12 -6.23
C ILE A 335 -23.51 2.63 -7.51
N ASN A 336 -22.18 2.86 -7.50
CA ASN A 336 -21.44 3.19 -8.71
C ASN A 336 -21.09 1.89 -9.45
N GLU A 337 -22.06 1.35 -10.18
CA GLU A 337 -21.95 0.11 -10.95
C GLU A 337 -20.59 0.01 -11.67
N LEU A 338 -19.86 -1.07 -11.37
CA LEU A 338 -18.65 -1.53 -12.05
C LEU A 338 -18.95 -1.88 -13.51
N GLY A 339 -19.29 -0.89 -14.33
CA GLY A 339 -19.36 -0.98 -15.79
C GLY A 339 -17.99 -1.18 -16.43
N LEU A 340 -17.09 -1.88 -15.72
CA LEU A 340 -15.72 -2.17 -16.09
C LEU A 340 -15.72 -2.99 -17.37
N LYS A 341 -15.27 -2.38 -18.45
CA LYS A 341 -15.04 -3.10 -19.71
C LYS A 341 -13.64 -3.72 -19.65
N VAL A 342 -13.45 -4.86 -20.31
CA VAL A 342 -12.12 -5.50 -20.50
C VAL A 342 -11.07 -4.46 -20.92
N ASN A 343 -11.45 -3.53 -21.79
CA ASN A 343 -10.61 -2.45 -22.29
C ASN A 343 -10.16 -1.46 -21.18
N GLU A 344 -10.94 -1.25 -20.12
CA GLU A 344 -10.56 -0.40 -18.98
C GLU A 344 -9.54 -1.09 -18.06
N LEU A 345 -9.72 -2.40 -17.80
CA LEU A 345 -8.74 -3.22 -17.05
C LEU A 345 -7.42 -3.35 -17.83
N GLU A 346 -7.52 -3.56 -19.14
CA GLU A 346 -6.40 -3.60 -20.07
C GLU A 346 -5.65 -2.25 -20.09
N GLN A 347 -6.36 -1.11 -20.16
CA GLN A 347 -5.75 0.22 -20.13
C GLN A 347 -5.12 0.57 -18.78
N TYR A 348 -5.74 0.15 -17.68
CA TYR A 348 -5.31 0.45 -16.31
C TYR A 348 -4.06 -0.35 -15.90
N GLY A 349 -3.95 -1.61 -16.33
CA GLY A 349 -2.74 -2.42 -16.15
C GLY A 349 -1.53 -1.96 -16.98
N ARG A 350 -1.70 -1.00 -17.90
CA ARG A 350 -0.70 -0.57 -18.87
C ARG A 350 -0.36 0.92 -18.71
N ARG A 351 0.59 1.25 -17.83
CA ARG A 351 1.16 2.61 -17.69
C ARG A 351 2.15 3.01 -18.81
N ALA A 352 1.91 2.58 -20.05
CA ALA A 352 2.65 3.00 -21.25
C ALA A 352 1.79 3.84 -22.22
N ASN A 353 0.68 4.39 -21.72
CA ASN A 353 -0.33 5.08 -22.50
C ASN A 353 -0.20 6.60 -22.33
N VAL A 354 -0.06 7.33 -23.44
CA VAL A 354 -0.06 8.80 -23.44
C VAL A 354 -1.47 9.30 -23.74
N LYS A 355 -1.99 10.16 -22.86
CA LYS A 355 -3.27 10.84 -23.08
C LYS A 355 -3.05 12.11 -23.91
N VAL A 356 -3.59 12.12 -25.12
CA VAL A 356 -3.56 13.26 -26.04
C VAL A 356 -4.89 14.02 -25.92
N PHE A 357 -4.81 15.30 -25.58
CA PHE A 357 -5.95 16.20 -25.43
C PHE A 357 -6.12 17.11 -26.66
N GLY A 358 -7.34 17.61 -26.88
CA GLY A 358 -7.62 18.64 -27.89
C GLY A 358 -7.75 18.12 -29.31
N LEU A 359 -8.05 16.83 -29.50
CA LEU A 359 -8.36 16.26 -30.80
C LEU A 359 -9.87 16.37 -31.05
N ARG A 360 -10.27 17.09 -32.11
CA ARG A 360 -11.69 17.18 -32.48
C ARG A 360 -12.22 15.85 -32.97
N ASP A 361 -13.40 15.50 -32.48
CA ASP A 361 -14.13 14.31 -32.90
C ASP A 361 -14.81 14.54 -34.26
N LYS A 362 -14.72 13.57 -35.17
CA LYS A 362 -15.41 13.61 -36.47
C LYS A 362 -16.49 12.54 -36.49
N LYS A 363 -17.66 12.87 -37.03
CA LYS A 363 -18.72 11.89 -37.24
C LYS A 363 -18.18 10.76 -38.14
N ASP A 364 -18.34 9.52 -37.68
CA ASP A 364 -17.88 8.30 -38.36
C ASP A 364 -16.34 8.19 -38.49
N GLU A 365 -15.58 8.76 -37.55
CA GLU A 365 -14.11 8.61 -37.48
C GLU A 365 -13.70 7.16 -37.25
N THR A 366 -12.85 6.62 -38.14
CA THR A 366 -12.26 5.28 -37.99
C THR A 366 -11.07 5.30 -37.03
N SER A 367 -10.70 4.14 -36.47
CA SER A 367 -9.49 4.02 -35.65
C SER A 367 -8.23 4.47 -36.40
N ALA A 368 -8.14 4.16 -37.70
CA ALA A 368 -7.03 4.63 -38.55
C ALA A 368 -7.00 6.16 -38.70
N ALA A 369 -8.16 6.81 -38.77
CA ALA A 369 -8.25 8.26 -38.80
C ALA A 369 -7.81 8.89 -37.45
N THR A 370 -8.19 8.27 -36.33
CA THR A 370 -7.73 8.67 -34.98
C THR A 370 -6.22 8.56 -34.86
N VAL A 371 -5.63 7.45 -35.30
CA VAL A 371 -4.16 7.23 -35.34
C VAL A 371 -3.48 8.32 -36.17
N ASN A 372 -4.00 8.65 -37.35
CA ASN A 372 -3.44 9.70 -38.20
C ASN A 372 -3.50 11.09 -37.56
N ALA A 373 -4.59 11.42 -36.85
CA ALA A 373 -4.73 12.70 -36.16
C ALA A 373 -3.72 12.84 -35.00
N VAL A 374 -3.45 11.74 -34.29
CA VAL A 374 -2.40 11.68 -33.27
C VAL A 374 -1.01 11.88 -33.88
N ILE A 375 -0.70 11.21 -34.99
CA ILE A 375 0.58 11.35 -35.70
C ILE A 375 0.80 12.79 -36.16
N GLU A 376 -0.24 13.44 -36.68
CA GLU A 376 -0.17 14.83 -37.12
C GLU A 376 0.21 15.75 -35.95
N ILE A 377 -0.41 15.57 -34.78
CA ILE A 377 -0.05 16.31 -33.56
C ILE A 377 1.41 16.05 -33.17
N ILE A 378 1.86 14.80 -33.16
CA ILE A 378 3.22 14.45 -32.78
C ILE A 378 4.24 15.07 -33.77
N ARG A 379 3.98 14.99 -35.07
CA ARG A 379 4.85 15.57 -36.10
C ARG A 379 4.90 17.09 -36.03
N THR A 380 3.78 17.74 -35.76
CA THR A 380 3.65 19.20 -35.81
C THR A 380 3.98 19.87 -34.48
N LYS A 381 3.38 19.43 -33.38
CA LYS A 381 3.54 20.04 -32.05
C LYS A 381 4.79 19.55 -31.32
N LEU A 382 5.21 18.29 -31.52
CA LEU A 382 6.42 17.73 -30.90
C LEU A 382 7.62 17.70 -31.86
N ASN A 383 7.46 18.20 -33.09
CA ASN A 383 8.49 18.28 -34.14
C ASN A 383 9.17 16.93 -34.48
N TRP A 384 8.49 15.80 -34.23
CA TRP A 384 9.00 14.46 -34.54
C TRP A 384 8.54 14.00 -35.92
N ARG A 385 9.22 14.49 -36.97
CA ARG A 385 8.79 14.32 -38.38
C ARG A 385 8.80 12.87 -38.88
N GLU A 386 9.70 12.05 -38.36
CA GLU A 386 9.85 10.64 -38.76
C GLU A 386 8.84 9.69 -38.10
N PHE A 387 8.02 10.21 -37.18
CA PHE A 387 7.03 9.42 -36.46
C PHE A 387 5.98 8.86 -37.43
N ASN A 388 5.72 7.54 -37.40
CA ASN A 388 4.87 6.85 -38.37
C ASN A 388 3.84 5.91 -37.71
N PRO A 389 2.78 5.49 -38.44
CA PRO A 389 1.68 4.72 -37.86
C PRO A 389 2.08 3.39 -37.23
N SER A 390 3.14 2.72 -37.70
CA SER A 390 3.58 1.44 -37.12
C SER A 390 4.11 1.57 -35.70
N GLN A 391 4.42 2.80 -35.26
CA GLN A 391 4.85 3.12 -33.91
C GLN A 391 3.68 3.42 -32.97
N ILE A 392 2.45 3.45 -33.48
CA ILE A 392 1.23 3.47 -32.66
C ILE A 392 0.63 2.07 -32.73
N ASP A 393 0.52 1.45 -31.57
CA ASP A 393 -0.10 0.14 -31.42
C ASP A 393 -1.63 0.32 -31.45
N VAL A 394 -2.13 1.22 -30.60
CA VAL A 394 -3.56 1.55 -30.50
C VAL A 394 -3.73 3.04 -30.21
N ALA A 395 -4.70 3.68 -30.87
CA ALA A 395 -5.19 5.00 -30.46
C ALA A 395 -6.72 4.98 -30.38
N HIS A 396 -7.27 5.22 -29.19
CA HIS A 396 -8.70 5.12 -28.94
C HIS A 396 -9.22 6.32 -28.11
N ARG A 397 -10.47 6.72 -28.39
CA ARG A 397 -11.13 7.87 -27.77
C ARG A 397 -11.83 7.46 -26.47
N ILE A 398 -11.59 8.19 -25.37
CA ILE A 398 -11.99 7.72 -24.02
C ILE A 398 -13.20 8.42 -23.39
N ASP A 399 -13.74 9.47 -24.00
CA ASP A 399 -14.97 10.13 -23.51
C ASP A 399 -16.19 9.80 -24.41
N PRO A 400 -17.45 10.05 -24.01
CA PRO A 400 -18.61 9.89 -24.89
C PRO A 400 -18.51 10.78 -26.14
N TYR A 401 -18.97 10.27 -27.30
CA TYR A 401 -19.00 11.05 -28.55
C TYR A 401 -19.82 12.34 -28.35
N ARG A 402 -19.22 13.47 -28.71
CA ARG A 402 -19.89 14.79 -28.76
C ARG A 402 -19.53 15.43 -30.08
N ASN A 403 -20.54 15.69 -30.90
CA ASN A 403 -20.35 16.20 -32.25
C ASN A 403 -19.52 17.50 -32.24
N ASN A 404 -18.37 17.49 -32.92
CA ASN A 404 -17.49 18.65 -33.09
C ASN A 404 -16.83 19.18 -31.79
N ALA A 405 -16.76 18.38 -30.73
CA ALA A 405 -16.05 18.71 -29.49
C ALA A 405 -14.66 18.08 -29.44
N ASP A 406 -13.78 18.64 -28.61
CA ASP A 406 -12.49 18.01 -28.29
C ASP A 406 -12.72 16.79 -27.40
N ARG A 407 -12.05 15.69 -27.75
CA ARG A 407 -12.11 14.42 -27.01
C ARG A 407 -10.72 13.91 -26.72
N SER A 408 -10.54 13.35 -25.53
CA SER A 408 -9.27 12.74 -25.17
C SER A 408 -9.05 11.45 -25.97
N VAL A 409 -7.82 11.25 -26.43
CA VAL A 409 -7.37 10.01 -27.06
C VAL A 409 -6.31 9.38 -26.19
N ILE A 410 -6.48 8.12 -25.83
CA ILE A 410 -5.41 7.31 -25.27
C ILE A 410 -4.63 6.70 -26.43
N VAL A 411 -3.31 6.88 -26.40
CA VAL A 411 -2.38 6.37 -27.42
C VAL A 411 -1.39 5.43 -26.75
N ARG A 412 -1.35 4.20 -27.25
CA ARG A 412 -0.30 3.23 -26.98
C ARG A 412 0.69 3.24 -28.12
N PHE A 413 1.97 3.30 -27.79
CA PHE A 413 3.03 3.25 -28.79
C PHE A 413 3.65 1.85 -28.87
N SER A 414 3.87 1.38 -30.09
CA SER A 414 4.61 0.13 -30.36
C SER A 414 6.08 0.36 -30.00
N PHE A 415 6.53 -0.15 -28.85
CA PHE A 415 7.91 -0.15 -28.37
C PHE A 415 8.71 1.14 -28.67
N ILE A 416 8.55 2.18 -27.86
CA ILE A 416 9.43 3.36 -27.91
C ILE A 416 10.72 3.06 -27.14
N ARG A 417 11.73 2.51 -27.83
CA ARG A 417 13.14 2.86 -27.59
C ARG A 417 13.64 3.68 -28.77
N PRO A 418 13.75 5.01 -28.67
CA PRO A 418 14.76 5.72 -29.43
C PRO A 418 16.09 5.39 -28.73
N ARG A 419 17.02 4.75 -29.43
CA ARG A 419 18.43 4.88 -29.04
C ARG A 419 18.74 6.38 -29.11
N LEU A 420 18.78 7.05 -27.97
CA LEU A 420 19.52 8.29 -27.85
C LEU A 420 20.97 7.91 -28.21
N LYS A 421 21.46 8.47 -29.33
CA LYS A 421 22.86 8.37 -29.72
C LYS A 421 23.70 9.28 -28.84
#